data_AF-A0A431WF23-F1
#
_entry.id   AF-A0A431WF23-F1
#
_cell.length_a   1.000
_cell.length_b   1.000
_cell.length_c   1.000
_cell.angle_alpha   90.00
_cell.angle_beta   90.00
_cell.angle_gamma   90.00
#
_symmetry.space_group_name_H-M   'P 1'
#
loop_
_entity.id
_entity.type
_entity.pdbx_description
1 polymer ?
#
loop_
_entity_poly.entity_id
_entity_poly.type
_entity_poly.pdbx_seq_one_letter_code
_entity_poly.pdbx_strand_id
1 'polypeptide(L)'
;MIKTRIIPYLSLYLTLPLSFPILATTAPLATISDYKPNCITQTFASIRLDASSTNYDALQKPEQSEAFSDALTHLRQLATEQGADTLLLTNVTNHILNFTKENTRPGPSDGRVIKETSLQTHLEAQAFIVCKADKTLSNIRAPFSSDGYKVRTIEYKFTLQIPKTESAATLAQAITLPSDTVSIEEGVYGIKPGMSASQTSERLGPPSIEIQLKNKEVARGYGRSLWFIFSGDRLTQITSDLKLLSGYGRNMIAFRDGFDDTPWKISGVVEHKSPFEEVKQALETQITAEKNDVLLIEKDKQRLSLQFETFHPNSASNPELLFTNFNLAFMETPKTTNQALAPAELTQPQKQWLYNHLNIERKNRPTLDEVIAAIPSINKLNISNHDEQWWLAGNFIQLHFSEQRLQKIKVSESIFARQSEESLLNTVEKLGLPKDKQSLLHEYGDAIDNFDSVDIERDTFTLLATFDSDEETAETFELEIDYY
;
A
#
# COMPACT_ATOMS: atom_id res chain seq x y z
N MET A 1 69.39 -38.98 -95.46
CA MET A 1 68.98 -39.10 -96.87
C MET A 1 67.76 -38.23 -97.10
N ILE A 2 67.84 -37.41 -98.14
CA ILE A 2 66.86 -36.41 -98.58
C ILE A 2 65.59 -37.10 -99.09
N LYS A 3 64.40 -36.60 -98.72
CA LYS A 3 63.35 -36.23 -99.70
C LYS A 3 62.21 -35.42 -99.07
N THR A 4 62.23 -34.16 -99.44
CA THR A 4 61.17 -33.15 -99.42
C THR A 4 59.91 -33.62 -100.16
N ARG A 5 58.72 -33.25 -99.66
CA ARG A 5 57.62 -32.76 -100.51
C ARG A 5 56.60 -31.93 -99.71
N ILE A 6 56.39 -30.73 -100.23
CA ILE A 6 55.47 -29.67 -99.82
C ILE A 6 54.13 -29.89 -100.56
N ILE A 7 52.98 -29.76 -99.88
CA ILE A 7 51.66 -29.35 -100.46
C ILE A 7 50.88 -28.56 -99.37
N PRO A 8 50.09 -27.51 -99.70
CA PRO A 8 49.70 -26.41 -98.81
C PRO A 8 48.18 -26.32 -98.48
N TYR A 9 47.83 -25.27 -97.70
CA TYR A 9 46.48 -24.74 -97.35
C TYR A 9 45.69 -25.61 -96.33
N LEU A 10 44.91 -25.09 -95.38
CA LEU A 10 44.10 -23.87 -95.31
C LEU A 10 43.80 -23.61 -93.81
N SER A 11 44.08 -22.41 -93.28
CA SER A 11 43.74 -22.03 -91.90
C SER A 11 42.29 -21.56 -91.82
N LEU A 12 41.42 -22.37 -91.22
CA LEU A 12 40.04 -21.98 -90.87
C LEU A 12 39.99 -21.68 -89.36
N TYR A 13 39.99 -20.39 -88.98
CA TYR A 13 39.71 -19.96 -87.62
C TYR A 13 38.21 -20.08 -87.36
N LEU A 14 37.81 -21.05 -86.54
CA LEU A 14 36.45 -21.20 -86.03
C LEU A 14 36.35 -20.47 -84.69
N THR A 15 35.75 -19.28 -84.68
CA THR A 15 35.38 -18.55 -83.46
C THR A 15 34.09 -19.11 -82.89
N LEU A 16 34.15 -19.83 -81.76
CA LEU A 16 32.98 -20.16 -80.95
C LEU A 16 32.57 -18.95 -80.09
N PRO A 17 31.31 -18.48 -80.12
CA PRO A 17 30.80 -17.55 -79.12
C PRO A 17 30.48 -18.32 -77.82
N LEU A 18 31.10 -17.90 -76.72
CA LEU A 18 30.75 -18.30 -75.35
C LEU A 18 29.48 -17.57 -74.91
N SER A 19 28.38 -18.32 -74.81
CA SER A 19 27.12 -17.84 -74.20
C SER A 19 27.19 -18.04 -72.68
N PHE A 20 27.41 -16.96 -71.92
CA PHE A 20 27.22 -16.97 -70.46
C PHE A 20 25.73 -16.81 -70.13
N PRO A 21 25.13 -17.67 -69.29
CA PRO A 21 23.77 -17.44 -68.80
C PRO A 21 23.79 -16.30 -67.77
N ILE A 22 23.05 -15.23 -68.04
CA ILE A 22 22.78 -14.17 -67.07
C ILE A 22 21.72 -14.71 -66.11
N LEU A 23 22.10 -14.99 -64.86
CA LEU A 23 21.15 -15.20 -63.76
C LEU A 23 20.57 -13.83 -63.38
N ALA A 24 19.31 -13.57 -63.74
CA ALA A 24 18.58 -12.41 -63.27
C ALA A 24 18.19 -12.62 -61.79
N THR A 25 18.87 -11.93 -60.87
CA THR A 25 18.40 -11.80 -59.48
C THR A 25 17.20 -10.86 -59.46
N THR A 26 16.00 -11.41 -59.25
CA THR A 26 14.78 -10.64 -59.05
C THR A 26 14.91 -9.82 -57.76
N ALA A 27 14.95 -8.50 -57.90
CA ALA A 27 14.94 -7.60 -56.74
C ALA A 27 13.66 -7.83 -55.92
N PRO A 28 13.72 -7.79 -54.57
CA PRO A 28 12.55 -7.96 -53.73
C PRO A 28 11.55 -6.82 -53.97
N LEU A 29 10.26 -7.16 -54.02
CA LEU A 29 9.19 -6.17 -54.19
C LEU A 29 9.10 -5.25 -52.97
N ALA A 30 8.85 -3.96 -53.22
CA ALA A 30 8.60 -2.92 -52.22
C ALA A 30 7.61 -3.40 -51.14
N THR A 31 7.88 -3.08 -49.88
CA THR A 31 7.07 -3.55 -48.74
C THR A 31 5.97 -2.56 -48.38
N ILE A 32 4.74 -3.03 -48.21
CA ILE A 32 3.65 -2.22 -47.64
C ILE A 32 3.84 -2.15 -46.12
N SER A 33 3.96 -0.96 -45.56
CA SER A 33 4.22 -0.76 -44.13
C SER A 33 2.98 -0.21 -43.40
N ASP A 34 2.77 -0.68 -42.17
CA ASP A 34 1.75 -0.15 -41.25
C ASP A 34 2.14 1.19 -40.63
N TYR A 35 3.41 1.57 -40.71
CA TYR A 35 3.97 2.76 -40.09
C TYR A 35 4.93 3.47 -41.05
N LYS A 36 4.99 4.79 -40.98
CA LYS A 36 5.90 5.59 -41.79
C LYS A 36 7.35 5.34 -41.39
N PRO A 37 8.30 5.16 -42.33
CA PRO A 37 9.73 5.05 -42.00
C PRO A 37 10.26 6.29 -41.26
N ASN A 38 11.19 6.10 -40.32
CA ASN A 38 11.83 7.21 -39.61
C ASN A 38 12.77 8.02 -40.52
N CYS A 39 13.44 7.35 -41.46
CA CYS A 39 14.40 7.97 -42.38
C CYS A 39 14.02 7.70 -43.84
N ILE A 40 13.69 8.78 -44.56
CA ILE A 40 13.27 8.75 -45.97
C ILE A 40 14.30 9.50 -46.81
N THR A 41 14.88 8.82 -47.80
CA THR A 41 15.83 9.43 -48.74
C THR A 41 15.08 10.15 -49.86
N GLN A 42 14.00 9.55 -50.35
CA GLN A 42 13.17 10.11 -51.42
C GLN A 42 11.72 9.70 -51.23
N THR A 43 10.81 10.64 -51.52
CA THR A 43 9.36 10.41 -51.58
C THR A 43 8.92 10.53 -53.03
N PHE A 44 8.17 9.55 -53.52
CA PHE A 44 7.63 9.57 -54.89
C PHE A 44 6.29 10.30 -54.98
N ALA A 45 5.73 10.43 -56.18
CA ALA A 45 4.32 10.81 -56.31
C ALA A 45 3.42 9.66 -55.82
N SER A 46 2.18 9.96 -55.44
CA SER A 46 1.23 8.93 -55.03
C SER A 46 0.94 7.97 -56.20
N ILE A 47 1.03 6.68 -55.93
CA ILE A 47 0.73 5.60 -56.87
C ILE A 47 -0.76 5.30 -56.74
N ARG A 48 -1.45 5.23 -57.87
CA ARG A 48 -2.87 4.91 -57.98
C ARG A 48 -3.05 3.63 -58.78
N LEU A 49 -3.86 2.72 -58.27
CA LEU A 49 -4.19 1.46 -58.94
C LEU A 49 -5.68 1.20 -58.84
N ASP A 50 -6.31 1.04 -60.01
CA ASP A 50 -7.65 0.49 -60.14
C ASP A 50 -7.55 -0.95 -60.65
N ALA A 51 -8.05 -1.89 -59.86
CA ALA A 51 -8.10 -3.31 -60.19
C ALA A 51 -9.54 -3.80 -60.23
N SER A 52 -9.87 -4.66 -61.19
CA SER A 52 -11.21 -5.26 -61.29
C SER A 52 -11.11 -6.76 -61.48
N SER A 53 -11.87 -7.53 -60.70
CA SER A 53 -12.01 -8.98 -60.87
C SER A 53 -13.47 -9.36 -61.07
N THR A 54 -13.76 -10.15 -62.10
CA THR A 54 -15.13 -10.59 -62.45
C THR A 54 -15.56 -11.87 -61.74
N ASN A 55 -14.67 -12.51 -60.98
CA ASN A 55 -14.91 -13.78 -60.28
C ASN A 55 -14.80 -13.58 -58.77
N TYR A 56 -15.56 -12.65 -58.21
CA TYR A 56 -15.53 -12.35 -56.77
C TYR A 56 -16.59 -13.15 -56.00
N ASP A 57 -16.18 -13.84 -54.93
CA ASP A 57 -17.12 -14.47 -54.00
C ASP A 57 -17.72 -13.41 -53.06
N ALA A 58 -19.00 -13.10 -53.27
CA ALA A 58 -19.74 -12.10 -52.51
C ALA A 58 -19.86 -12.40 -51.00
N LEU A 59 -19.59 -13.63 -50.56
CA LEU A 59 -19.62 -14.02 -49.15
C LEU A 59 -18.32 -13.65 -48.41
N GLN A 60 -17.24 -13.37 -49.13
CA GLN A 60 -15.96 -12.96 -48.55
C GLN A 60 -15.92 -11.44 -48.36
N LYS A 61 -15.09 -10.95 -47.43
CA LYS A 61 -14.73 -9.53 -47.36
C LYS A 61 -13.73 -9.19 -48.48
N PRO A 62 -13.83 -8.01 -49.12
CA PRO A 62 -12.92 -7.64 -50.21
C PRO A 62 -11.45 -7.79 -49.85
N GLU A 63 -11.06 -7.33 -48.65
CA GLU A 63 -9.69 -7.33 -48.13
C GLU A 63 -9.12 -8.74 -47.90
N GLN A 64 -9.96 -9.77 -47.93
CA GLN A 64 -9.56 -11.17 -47.74
C GLN A 64 -9.49 -11.94 -49.07
N SER A 65 -9.99 -11.35 -50.17
CA SER A 65 -10.07 -12.02 -51.46
C SER A 65 -8.73 -12.10 -52.18
N GLU A 66 -8.55 -13.15 -53.00
CA GLU A 66 -7.38 -13.31 -53.87
C GLU A 66 -7.22 -12.10 -54.81
N ALA A 67 -8.34 -11.61 -55.37
CA ALA A 67 -8.35 -10.42 -56.22
C ALA A 67 -7.78 -9.16 -55.54
N PHE A 68 -8.03 -8.98 -54.25
CA PHE A 68 -7.46 -7.87 -53.48
C PHE A 68 -5.98 -8.08 -53.17
N SER A 69 -5.58 -9.30 -52.82
CA SER A 69 -4.17 -9.67 -52.65
C SER A 69 -3.35 -9.45 -53.93
N ASP A 70 -3.93 -9.78 -55.09
CA ASP A 70 -3.33 -9.52 -56.40
C ASP A 70 -3.20 -8.03 -56.68
N ALA A 71 -4.21 -7.23 -56.33
CA ALA A 71 -4.17 -5.78 -56.44
C ALA A 71 -3.05 -5.17 -55.56
N LEU A 72 -2.89 -5.63 -54.31
CA LEU A 72 -1.78 -5.22 -53.45
C LEU A 72 -0.42 -5.63 -54.04
N THR A 73 -0.32 -6.82 -54.62
CA THR A 73 0.91 -7.31 -55.26
C THR A 73 1.28 -6.46 -56.47
N HIS A 74 0.31 -6.13 -57.31
CA HIS A 74 0.51 -5.25 -58.46
C HIS A 74 0.91 -3.83 -58.02
N LEU A 75 0.32 -3.31 -56.94
CA LEU A 75 0.72 -2.02 -56.37
C LEU A 75 2.19 -2.02 -55.91
N ARG A 76 2.64 -3.13 -55.28
CA ARG A 76 4.05 -3.30 -54.88
C ARG A 76 4.98 -3.38 -56.08
N GLN A 77 4.57 -4.01 -57.17
CA GLN A 77 5.33 -4.05 -58.42
C GLN A 77 5.51 -2.64 -58.99
N LEU A 78 4.43 -1.87 -59.11
CA LEU A 78 4.49 -0.47 -59.58
C LEU A 78 5.41 0.39 -58.71
N ALA A 79 5.37 0.22 -57.39
CA ALA A 79 6.27 0.93 -56.49
C ALA A 79 7.74 0.52 -56.67
N THR A 80 7.99 -0.77 -56.88
CA THR A 80 9.34 -1.32 -57.12
C THR A 80 9.91 -0.82 -58.44
N GLU A 81 9.10 -0.74 -59.49
CA GLU A 81 9.49 -0.19 -60.79
C GLU A 81 9.87 1.30 -60.70
N GLN A 82 9.28 2.04 -59.77
CA GLN A 82 9.67 3.43 -59.46
C GLN A 82 10.93 3.51 -58.58
N GLY A 83 11.48 2.38 -58.14
CA GLY A 83 12.67 2.31 -57.29
C GLY A 83 12.39 2.49 -55.80
N ALA A 84 11.14 2.33 -55.36
CA ALA A 84 10.78 2.42 -53.94
C ALA A 84 11.13 1.14 -53.17
N ASP A 85 11.56 1.30 -51.91
CA ASP A 85 11.76 0.20 -50.97
C ASP A 85 10.48 -0.13 -50.19
N THR A 86 9.63 0.87 -49.95
CA THR A 86 8.42 0.74 -49.14
C THR A 86 7.32 1.67 -49.60
N LEU A 87 6.08 1.33 -49.29
CA LEU A 87 4.90 2.14 -49.53
C LEU A 87 3.94 2.12 -48.34
N LEU A 88 3.20 3.22 -48.17
CA LEU A 88 2.11 3.34 -47.19
C LEU A 88 0.79 3.47 -47.92
N LEU A 89 -0.18 2.63 -47.57
CA LEU A 89 -1.54 2.77 -48.10
C LEU A 89 -2.20 4.01 -47.51
N THR A 90 -2.57 4.93 -48.39
CA THR A 90 -3.23 6.18 -48.04
C THR A 90 -4.74 6.13 -48.26
N ASN A 91 -5.19 5.30 -49.20
CA ASN A 91 -6.60 5.11 -49.51
C ASN A 91 -6.84 3.68 -50.04
N VAL A 92 -7.91 3.05 -49.57
CA VAL A 92 -8.40 1.75 -50.05
C VAL A 92 -9.91 1.85 -50.16
N THR A 93 -10.43 1.70 -51.36
CA THR A 93 -11.88 1.69 -51.63
C THR A 93 -12.25 0.44 -52.42
N ASN A 94 -13.22 -0.30 -51.92
CA ASN A 94 -13.71 -1.53 -52.51
C ASN A 94 -15.18 -1.36 -52.91
N HIS A 95 -15.50 -1.65 -54.18
CA HIS A 95 -16.85 -1.60 -54.73
C HIS A 95 -17.23 -2.96 -55.29
N ILE A 96 -18.29 -3.56 -54.75
CA ILE A 96 -18.84 -4.83 -55.25
C ILE A 96 -19.96 -4.51 -56.23
N LEU A 97 -19.81 -4.94 -57.48
CA LEU A 97 -20.83 -4.77 -58.52
C LEU A 97 -21.44 -6.12 -58.86
N ASN A 98 -22.77 -6.17 -58.91
CA ASN A 98 -23.53 -7.36 -59.28
C ASN A 98 -24.05 -7.19 -60.72
N PHE A 99 -23.66 -8.09 -61.62
CA PHE A 99 -24.12 -8.11 -62.99
C PHE A 99 -24.94 -9.36 -63.27
N THR A 100 -25.95 -9.19 -64.13
CA THR A 100 -26.80 -10.29 -64.59
C THR A 100 -26.56 -10.44 -66.08
N LYS A 101 -25.90 -11.53 -66.50
CA LYS A 101 -25.64 -11.78 -67.91
C LYS A 101 -26.70 -12.73 -68.45
N GLU A 102 -27.51 -12.23 -69.38
CA GLU A 102 -28.50 -13.03 -70.09
C GLU A 102 -27.80 -13.70 -71.29
N ASN A 103 -27.76 -15.03 -71.30
CA ASN A 103 -27.16 -15.79 -72.39
C ASN A 103 -28.10 -15.77 -73.61
N THR A 104 -27.98 -14.77 -74.48
CA THR A 104 -28.63 -14.80 -75.80
C THR A 104 -27.89 -15.74 -76.74
N ARG A 105 -28.06 -17.05 -76.57
CA ARG A 105 -27.88 -18.02 -77.67
C ARG A 105 -29.24 -18.20 -78.37
N PRO A 106 -29.34 -18.07 -79.69
CA PRO A 106 -30.58 -18.32 -80.41
C PRO A 106 -30.82 -19.83 -80.45
N GLY A 107 -31.57 -20.34 -79.48
CA GLY A 107 -32.00 -21.73 -79.39
C GLY A 107 -33.10 -21.88 -78.33
N PRO A 108 -34.07 -22.79 -78.50
CA PRO A 108 -35.25 -22.85 -77.67
C PRO A 108 -34.93 -23.40 -76.27
N SER A 109 -35.31 -22.62 -75.25
CA SER A 109 -35.48 -22.98 -73.83
C SER A 109 -34.28 -23.60 -73.09
N ASP A 110 -33.44 -22.75 -72.50
CA ASP A 110 -33.21 -22.69 -71.03
C ASP A 110 -32.36 -21.44 -70.73
N GLY A 111 -33.02 -20.31 -70.47
CA GLY A 111 -32.36 -19.03 -70.18
C GLY A 111 -31.70 -19.05 -68.80
N ARG A 112 -30.52 -19.68 -68.68
CA ARG A 112 -29.73 -19.62 -67.45
C ARG A 112 -29.19 -18.20 -67.26
N VAL A 113 -29.83 -17.48 -66.35
CA VAL A 113 -29.36 -16.21 -65.83
C VAL A 113 -28.14 -16.47 -64.93
N ILE A 114 -26.95 -16.12 -65.40
CA ILE A 114 -25.73 -16.20 -64.57
C ILE A 114 -25.61 -14.85 -63.86
N LYS A 115 -25.66 -14.90 -62.52
CA LYS A 115 -25.29 -13.76 -61.67
C LYS A 115 -23.77 -13.79 -61.51
N GLU A 116 -23.11 -12.76 -61.99
CA GLU A 116 -21.67 -12.56 -61.81
C GLU A 116 -21.48 -11.41 -60.82
N THR A 117 -20.61 -11.62 -59.85
CA THR A 117 -20.21 -10.58 -58.90
C THR A 117 -18.79 -10.18 -59.23
N SER A 118 -18.56 -8.88 -59.37
CA SER A 118 -17.22 -8.33 -59.57
C SER A 118 -16.82 -7.45 -58.41
N LEU A 119 -15.53 -7.45 -58.09
CA LEU A 119 -14.91 -6.52 -57.16
C LEU A 119 -14.09 -5.50 -57.95
N GLN A 120 -14.35 -4.23 -57.71
CA GLN A 120 -13.51 -3.12 -58.14
C GLN A 120 -12.78 -2.57 -56.90
N THR A 121 -11.46 -2.56 -56.97
CA THR A 121 -10.57 -2.13 -55.90
C THR A 121 -9.78 -0.92 -56.37
N HIS A 122 -9.89 0.18 -55.64
CA HIS A 122 -9.09 1.38 -55.82
C HIS A 122 -8.08 1.48 -54.67
N LEU A 123 -6.79 1.53 -55.00
CA LEU A 123 -5.70 1.67 -54.05
C LEU A 123 -4.91 2.95 -54.36
N GLU A 124 -4.65 3.75 -53.32
CA GLU A 124 -3.67 4.84 -53.39
C GLU A 124 -2.60 4.62 -52.32
N ALA A 125 -1.33 4.76 -52.73
CA ALA A 125 -0.21 4.65 -51.83
C ALA A 125 0.84 5.73 -52.04
N GLN A 126 1.52 6.07 -50.95
CA GLN A 126 2.70 6.92 -50.95
C GLN A 126 3.94 6.03 -50.90
N ALA A 127 4.81 6.09 -51.92
CA ALA A 127 6.01 5.27 -52.01
C ALA A 127 7.28 6.04 -51.60
N PHE A 128 8.26 5.32 -51.04
CA PHE A 128 9.48 5.89 -50.46
C PHE A 128 10.73 5.04 -50.75
N ILE A 129 11.87 5.72 -50.89
CA ILE A 129 13.20 5.12 -50.71
C ILE A 129 13.62 5.33 -49.26
N VAL A 130 13.99 4.24 -48.57
CA VAL A 130 14.39 4.28 -47.16
C VAL A 130 15.90 4.43 -47.05
N CYS A 131 16.36 5.15 -46.03
CA CYS A 131 17.80 5.28 -45.77
C CYS A 131 18.45 3.91 -45.57
N LYS A 132 19.60 3.65 -46.21
CA LYS A 132 20.32 2.37 -46.04
C LYS A 132 20.74 2.10 -44.60
N ALA A 133 21.07 3.15 -43.85
CA ALA A 133 21.56 3.07 -42.47
C ALA A 133 20.45 2.97 -41.41
N ASP A 134 19.22 3.40 -41.72
CA ASP A 134 18.10 3.39 -40.79
C ASP A 134 16.82 2.95 -41.51
N LYS A 135 16.39 1.73 -41.19
CA LYS A 135 15.15 1.12 -41.69
C LYS A 135 14.07 1.03 -40.61
N THR A 136 14.22 1.75 -39.50
CA THR A 136 13.24 1.74 -38.41
C THR A 136 11.97 2.50 -38.79
N LEU A 137 10.85 2.13 -38.15
CA LEU A 137 9.55 2.74 -38.37
C LEU A 137 9.20 3.73 -37.25
N SER A 138 8.48 4.79 -37.60
CA SER A 138 7.97 5.80 -36.67
C SER A 138 6.73 5.33 -35.92
N ASN A 139 6.28 6.13 -34.96
CA ASN A 139 4.98 5.95 -34.31
C ASN A 139 3.80 6.47 -35.16
N ILE A 140 4.06 7.02 -36.35
CA ILE A 140 3.02 7.51 -37.27
C ILE A 140 2.47 6.32 -38.05
N ARG A 141 1.28 5.88 -37.68
CA ARG A 141 0.54 4.80 -38.37
C ARG A 141 0.04 5.24 -39.74
N ALA A 142 0.05 4.31 -40.69
CA ALA A 142 -0.64 4.45 -41.96
C ALA A 142 -2.17 4.50 -41.75
N PRO A 143 -2.92 5.23 -42.60
CA PRO A 143 -4.38 5.23 -42.56
C PRO A 143 -5.00 3.83 -42.77
N PHE A 144 -4.30 2.97 -43.51
CA PHE A 144 -4.67 1.57 -43.75
C PHE A 144 -3.48 0.65 -43.42
N SER A 145 -3.75 -0.54 -42.89
CA SER A 145 -2.73 -1.56 -42.62
C SER A 145 -2.18 -2.17 -43.92
N SER A 146 -1.12 -2.96 -43.84
CA SER A 146 -0.52 -3.70 -44.96
C SER A 146 -1.50 -4.62 -45.68
N ASP A 147 -2.54 -5.06 -44.96
CA ASP A 147 -3.62 -5.91 -45.46
C ASP A 147 -4.83 -5.10 -45.97
N GLY A 148 -4.73 -3.76 -46.00
CA GLY A 148 -5.77 -2.88 -46.54
C GLY A 148 -6.90 -2.50 -45.57
N TYR A 149 -6.80 -2.84 -44.27
CA TYR A 149 -7.82 -2.48 -43.29
C TYR A 149 -7.63 -1.05 -42.76
N LYS A 150 -8.72 -0.29 -42.63
CA LYS A 150 -8.70 1.06 -42.06
C LYS A 150 -8.33 1.05 -40.57
N VAL A 151 -7.28 1.77 -40.21
CA VAL A 151 -6.80 1.88 -38.82
C VAL A 151 -7.62 2.94 -38.06
N ARG A 152 -8.03 2.63 -36.81
CA ARG A 152 -8.71 3.57 -35.90
C ARG A 152 -7.96 3.64 -34.56
N THR A 153 -7.80 4.85 -34.01
CA THR A 153 -7.20 5.09 -32.69
C THR A 153 -8.29 5.46 -31.69
N ILE A 154 -8.26 4.87 -30.49
CA ILE A 154 -9.17 5.20 -29.39
C ILE A 154 -8.34 5.61 -28.18
N GLU A 155 -8.63 6.78 -27.60
CA GLU A 155 -7.99 7.29 -26.39
C GLU A 155 -9.01 7.37 -25.24
N TYR A 156 -8.60 6.99 -24.02
CA TYR A 156 -9.43 7.09 -22.81
C TYR A 156 -8.67 7.81 -21.69
N LYS A 157 -9.40 8.56 -20.86
CA LYS A 157 -8.92 9.14 -19.60
C LYS A 157 -9.84 8.71 -18.47
N PHE A 158 -9.28 8.36 -17.31
CA PHE A 158 -10.05 8.07 -16.10
C PHE A 158 -9.45 8.79 -14.88
N THR A 159 -10.27 9.04 -13.87
CA THR A 159 -9.89 9.63 -12.58
C THR A 159 -10.27 8.66 -11.48
N LEU A 160 -9.32 8.27 -10.63
CA LEU A 160 -9.54 7.43 -9.46
C LEU A 160 -9.53 8.32 -8.21
N GLN A 161 -10.56 8.23 -7.38
CA GLN A 161 -10.49 8.76 -6.01
C GLN A 161 -10.02 7.63 -5.11
N ILE A 162 -8.82 7.79 -4.54
CA ILE A 162 -8.29 6.87 -3.54
C ILE A 162 -8.88 7.28 -2.20
N PRO A 163 -9.65 6.42 -1.50
CA PRO A 163 -10.15 6.75 -0.17
C PRO A 163 -8.95 6.95 0.77
N LYS A 164 -8.95 8.09 1.49
CA LYS A 164 -7.93 8.39 2.50
C LYS A 164 -8.24 7.54 3.73
N THR A 165 -7.35 6.62 4.08
CA THR A 165 -7.42 5.92 5.37
C THR A 165 -7.16 6.96 6.46
N GLU A 166 -8.17 7.29 7.26
CA GLU A 166 -8.05 8.25 8.36
C GLU A 166 -7.35 7.60 9.55
N SER A 167 -6.49 8.37 10.24
CA SER A 167 -5.84 7.90 11.47
C SER A 167 -6.84 7.77 12.61
N ALA A 168 -6.54 6.95 13.61
CA ALA A 168 -7.38 6.82 14.80
C ALA A 168 -7.57 8.17 15.53
N ALA A 169 -6.54 9.03 15.52
CA ALA A 169 -6.63 10.39 16.07
C ALA A 169 -7.66 11.24 15.33
N THR A 170 -7.66 11.21 13.99
CA THR A 170 -8.63 11.94 13.15
C THR A 170 -10.05 11.45 13.41
N LEU A 171 -10.24 10.12 13.46
CA LEU A 171 -11.54 9.50 13.76
C LEU A 171 -12.03 9.87 15.17
N ALA A 172 -11.14 9.93 16.15
CA ALA A 172 -11.48 10.33 17.52
C ALA A 172 -11.90 11.80 17.61
N GLN A 173 -11.21 12.71 16.91
CA GLN A 173 -11.53 14.14 16.89
C GLN A 173 -12.88 14.44 16.22
N ALA A 174 -13.32 13.58 15.30
CA ALA A 174 -14.62 13.72 14.63
C ALA A 174 -15.82 13.39 15.56
N ILE A 175 -15.58 12.74 16.71
CA ILE A 175 -16.63 12.36 17.65
C ILE A 175 -16.92 13.51 18.62
N THR A 176 -18.19 13.91 18.69
CA THR A 176 -18.67 14.77 19.79
C THR A 176 -18.96 13.92 21.01
N LEU A 177 -18.18 14.12 22.08
CA LEU A 177 -18.33 13.33 23.30
C LEU A 177 -19.63 13.68 24.06
N PRO A 178 -20.27 12.70 24.71
CA PRO A 178 -21.38 12.95 25.64
C PRO A 178 -20.96 13.76 26.88
N SER A 179 -21.89 14.00 27.80
CA SER A 179 -21.55 14.63 29.10
C SER A 179 -20.50 13.81 29.86
N ASP A 180 -19.59 14.55 30.50
CA ASP A 180 -18.56 14.13 31.46
C ASP A 180 -19.13 13.69 32.83
N THR A 181 -20.45 13.59 32.95
CA THR A 181 -21.11 13.07 34.15
C THR A 181 -20.86 11.57 34.30
N VAL A 182 -20.50 11.19 35.52
CA VAL A 182 -20.35 9.81 35.97
C VAL A 182 -21.46 9.51 36.96
N SER A 183 -22.35 8.58 36.63
CA SER A 183 -23.38 8.13 37.56
C SER A 183 -23.69 6.65 37.35
N ILE A 184 -24.37 6.03 38.33
CA ILE A 184 -24.82 4.65 38.18
C ILE A 184 -25.98 4.56 37.15
N GLU A 185 -26.79 5.61 37.02
CA GLU A 185 -27.91 5.70 36.10
C GLU A 185 -27.53 5.99 34.66
N GLU A 186 -26.49 6.77 34.39
CA GLU A 186 -26.10 7.17 33.03
C GLU A 186 -24.82 6.46 32.58
N GLY A 187 -23.99 6.04 33.53
CA GLY A 187 -22.67 5.49 33.27
C GLY A 187 -21.63 6.59 33.15
N VAL A 188 -20.60 6.35 32.35
CA VAL A 188 -19.49 7.29 32.07
C VAL A 188 -19.53 7.63 30.60
N TYR A 189 -19.75 8.90 30.22
CA TYR A 189 -20.02 9.29 28.83
C TYR A 189 -21.18 8.48 28.20
N GLY A 190 -22.20 8.16 29.00
CA GLY A 190 -23.32 7.32 28.56
C GLY A 190 -22.97 5.85 28.33
N ILE A 191 -21.79 5.39 28.76
CA ILE A 191 -21.32 4.01 28.66
C ILE A 191 -21.50 3.29 30.00
N LYS A 192 -22.05 2.07 29.96
CA LYS A 192 -22.32 1.26 31.16
C LYS A 192 -21.74 -0.14 31.06
N PRO A 193 -21.41 -0.78 32.21
CA PRO A 193 -21.15 -2.21 32.25
C PRO A 193 -22.21 -3.02 31.48
N GLY A 194 -21.76 -3.98 30.68
CA GLY A 194 -22.57 -4.82 29.81
C GLY A 194 -22.61 -4.38 28.34
N MET A 195 -22.22 -3.14 28.01
CA MET A 195 -22.11 -2.68 26.62
C MET A 195 -20.99 -3.41 25.86
N SER A 196 -21.10 -3.47 24.53
CA SER A 196 -20.08 -4.06 23.69
C SER A 196 -18.93 -3.11 23.37
N ALA A 197 -17.81 -3.67 22.89
CA ALA A 197 -16.66 -2.90 22.45
C ALA A 197 -17.03 -1.97 21.29
N SER A 198 -17.85 -2.47 20.35
CA SER A 198 -18.38 -1.70 19.21
C SER A 198 -19.26 -0.53 19.66
N GLN A 199 -20.22 -0.78 20.58
CA GLN A 199 -21.09 0.28 21.12
C GLN A 199 -20.30 1.36 21.85
N THR A 200 -19.22 0.98 22.53
CA THR A 200 -18.34 1.93 23.20
C THR A 200 -17.57 2.78 22.19
N SER A 201 -17.00 2.15 21.16
CA SER A 201 -16.24 2.85 20.12
C SER A 201 -17.11 3.72 19.20
N GLU A 202 -18.37 3.38 18.97
CA GLU A 202 -19.31 4.24 18.24
C GLU A 202 -19.57 5.57 18.97
N ARG A 203 -19.61 5.53 20.31
CA ARG A 203 -19.90 6.69 21.16
C ARG A 203 -18.67 7.50 21.51
N LEU A 204 -17.55 6.82 21.73
CA LEU A 204 -16.32 7.44 22.21
C LEU A 204 -15.24 7.53 21.12
N GLY A 205 -15.45 6.99 19.92
CA GLY A 205 -14.38 6.83 18.92
C GLY A 205 -13.39 5.72 19.27
N PRO A 206 -12.26 5.62 18.55
CA PRO A 206 -11.24 4.64 18.87
C PRO A 206 -10.60 4.92 20.25
N PRO A 207 -10.19 3.87 21.00
CA PRO A 207 -9.44 4.06 22.23
C PRO A 207 -8.03 4.58 21.92
N SER A 208 -7.46 5.38 22.81
CA SER A 208 -6.09 5.89 22.67
C SER A 208 -5.06 4.76 22.77
N ILE A 209 -5.32 3.77 23.62
CA ILE A 209 -4.47 2.60 23.84
C ILE A 209 -5.31 1.36 24.15
N GLU A 210 -4.86 0.19 23.70
CA GLU A 210 -5.45 -1.12 23.99
C GLU A 210 -4.37 -2.02 24.60
N ILE A 211 -4.64 -2.54 25.81
CA ILE A 211 -3.71 -3.36 26.58
C ILE A 211 -4.36 -4.71 26.87
N GLN A 212 -3.71 -5.78 26.46
CA GLN A 212 -4.08 -7.14 26.84
C GLN A 212 -3.63 -7.41 28.27
N LEU A 213 -4.55 -7.80 29.14
CA LEU A 213 -4.29 -8.09 30.55
C LEU A 213 -3.97 -9.56 30.80
N LYS A 214 -3.28 -9.86 31.91
CA LYS A 214 -2.90 -11.24 32.30
C LYS A 214 -4.09 -12.19 32.42
N ASN A 215 -5.24 -11.68 32.85
CA ASN A 215 -6.49 -12.44 32.98
C ASN A 215 -7.25 -12.62 31.65
N LYS A 216 -6.64 -12.29 30.51
CA LYS A 216 -7.22 -12.33 29.15
C LYS A 216 -8.32 -11.30 28.89
N GLU A 217 -8.53 -10.36 29.80
CA GLU A 217 -9.34 -9.17 29.53
C GLU A 217 -8.53 -8.14 28.73
N VAL A 218 -9.23 -7.16 28.14
CA VAL A 218 -8.63 -6.06 27.40
C VAL A 218 -8.97 -4.75 28.11
N ALA A 219 -7.96 -3.99 28.48
CA ALA A 219 -8.12 -2.61 28.95
C ALA A 219 -8.01 -1.65 27.77
N ARG A 220 -9.05 -0.85 27.54
CA ARG A 220 -9.07 0.23 26.57
C ARG A 220 -8.98 1.57 27.28
N GLY A 221 -7.90 2.31 27.04
CA GLY A 221 -7.69 3.63 27.58
C GLY A 221 -8.26 4.70 26.65
N TYR A 222 -9.02 5.65 27.20
CA TYR A 222 -9.48 6.84 26.52
C TYR A 222 -8.86 8.05 27.20
N GLY A 223 -7.95 8.74 26.51
CA GLY A 223 -7.05 9.70 27.16
C GLY A 223 -6.04 8.99 28.07
N ARG A 224 -5.59 9.66 29.14
CA ARG A 224 -4.46 9.22 29.98
C ARG A 224 -4.86 8.64 31.34
N SER A 225 -6.15 8.64 31.67
CA SER A 225 -6.63 8.29 33.02
C SER A 225 -7.88 7.41 33.03
N LEU A 226 -8.65 7.35 31.94
CA LEU A 226 -9.92 6.63 31.92
C LEU A 226 -9.81 5.28 31.21
N TRP A 227 -10.20 4.21 31.90
CA TRP A 227 -10.04 2.83 31.44
C TRP A 227 -11.36 2.08 31.41
N PHE A 228 -11.58 1.36 30.32
CA PHE A 228 -12.73 0.49 30.09
C PHE A 228 -12.22 -0.94 29.92
N ILE A 229 -12.62 -1.84 30.82
CA ILE A 229 -12.12 -3.21 30.89
C ILE A 229 -13.16 -4.15 30.30
N PHE A 230 -12.75 -4.94 29.30
CA PHE A 230 -13.61 -5.84 28.56
C PHE A 230 -13.23 -7.30 28.81
N SER A 231 -14.23 -8.12 29.10
CA SER A 231 -14.12 -9.58 29.07
C SER A 231 -14.78 -10.09 27.78
N GLY A 232 -13.96 -10.49 26.81
CA GLY A 232 -14.43 -10.70 25.43
C GLY A 232 -14.96 -9.39 24.85
N ASP A 233 -16.20 -9.40 24.35
CA ASP A 233 -16.88 -8.22 23.79
C ASP A 233 -17.85 -7.57 24.80
N ARG A 234 -17.64 -7.75 26.11
CA ARG A 234 -18.52 -7.18 27.15
C ARG A 234 -17.73 -6.34 28.13
N LEU A 235 -18.13 -5.08 28.28
CA LEU A 235 -17.60 -4.16 29.27
C LEU A 235 -17.96 -4.64 30.68
N THR A 236 -16.96 -4.87 31.53
CA THR A 236 -17.16 -5.35 32.91
C THR A 236 -16.93 -4.25 33.93
N GLN A 237 -16.06 -3.29 33.62
CA GLN A 237 -15.64 -2.22 34.54
C GLN A 237 -15.22 -0.96 33.77
N ILE A 238 -15.52 0.21 34.36
CA ILE A 238 -14.99 1.52 33.97
C ILE A 238 -14.31 2.13 35.19
N THR A 239 -13.08 2.61 35.05
CA THR A 239 -12.30 3.09 36.20
C THR A 239 -11.33 4.20 35.82
N SER A 240 -11.10 5.13 36.76
CA SER A 240 -9.99 6.10 36.66
C SER A 240 -8.73 5.64 37.41
N ASP A 241 -8.87 4.67 38.33
CA ASP A 241 -7.78 4.11 39.13
C ASP A 241 -7.17 2.87 38.49
N LEU A 242 -6.52 3.01 37.33
CA LEU A 242 -5.76 1.91 36.75
C LEU A 242 -4.36 2.36 36.35
N LYS A 243 -3.41 2.10 37.25
CA LYS A 243 -1.99 2.47 37.11
C LYS A 243 -1.22 1.44 36.27
N LEU A 244 -1.64 1.21 35.01
CA LEU A 244 -0.98 0.26 34.10
C LEU A 244 0.33 0.80 33.54
N LEU A 245 0.37 2.09 33.25
CA LEU A 245 1.42 2.76 32.51
C LEU A 245 2.38 3.48 33.45
N SER A 246 3.66 3.48 33.10
CA SER A 246 4.67 4.33 33.73
C SER A 246 4.43 5.80 33.38
N GLY A 247 5.25 6.71 33.94
CA GLY A 247 5.25 8.11 33.50
C GLY A 247 5.53 8.24 32.00
N TYR A 248 6.56 7.53 31.51
CA TYR A 248 6.90 7.46 30.09
C TYR A 248 5.71 6.95 29.25
N GLY A 249 5.15 5.79 29.59
CA GLY A 249 4.04 5.19 28.83
C GLY A 249 2.77 6.06 28.79
N ARG A 250 2.47 6.79 29.88
CA ARG A 250 1.36 7.77 29.87
C ARG A 250 1.63 8.95 28.96
N ASN A 251 2.88 9.42 28.87
CA ASN A 251 3.28 10.54 28.02
C ASN A 251 3.32 10.18 26.53
N MET A 252 3.40 8.90 26.19
CA MET A 252 3.27 8.45 24.79
C MET A 252 1.87 8.66 24.23
N ILE A 253 0.84 8.65 25.10
CA ILE A 253 -0.55 8.86 24.69
C ILE A 253 -0.76 10.34 24.38
N ALA A 254 -1.20 10.64 23.15
CA ALA A 254 -1.54 11.99 22.76
C ALA A 254 -2.65 12.55 23.66
N PHE A 255 -2.57 13.86 23.91
CA PHE A 255 -3.61 14.58 24.62
C PHE A 255 -4.93 14.44 23.86
N ARG A 256 -6.02 14.20 24.60
CA ARG A 256 -7.34 14.00 24.02
C ARG A 256 -8.37 14.93 24.66
N ASP A 257 -8.78 15.92 23.88
CA ASP A 257 -9.85 16.85 24.25
C ASP A 257 -11.11 16.10 24.68
N GLY A 258 -11.73 16.59 25.75
CA GLY A 258 -12.86 16.00 26.45
C GLY A 258 -12.54 14.84 27.39
N PHE A 259 -11.36 14.22 27.31
CA PHE A 259 -10.94 13.20 28.28
C PHE A 259 -9.86 13.69 29.24
N ASP A 260 -8.90 14.47 28.73
CA ASP A 260 -7.73 14.92 29.50
C ASP A 260 -7.86 16.36 30.03
N ASP A 261 -8.68 17.23 29.41
CA ASP A 261 -8.98 18.61 29.86
C ASP A 261 -10.24 18.72 30.73
N THR A 262 -11.13 17.73 30.66
CA THR A 262 -12.47 17.82 31.26
C THR A 262 -12.52 17.00 32.54
N PRO A 263 -12.64 17.65 33.72
CA PRO A 263 -12.76 16.93 34.98
C PRO A 263 -14.16 16.31 35.07
N TRP A 264 -14.23 15.00 34.88
CA TRP A 264 -15.45 14.22 35.07
C TRP A 264 -16.09 14.53 36.43
N LYS A 265 -17.43 14.52 36.49
CA LYS A 265 -18.19 14.88 37.71
C LYS A 265 -19.11 13.75 38.14
N ILE A 266 -19.08 13.38 39.42
CA ILE A 266 -20.01 12.38 39.94
C ILE A 266 -21.41 12.99 40.09
N SER A 267 -22.38 12.38 39.41
CA SER A 267 -23.78 12.81 39.34
C SER A 267 -23.93 14.31 38.99
N GLY A 268 -22.97 14.87 38.25
CA GLY A 268 -22.94 16.27 37.82
C GLY A 268 -22.60 17.29 38.91
N VAL A 269 -22.35 16.86 40.15
CA VAL A 269 -22.24 17.75 41.32
C VAL A 269 -20.90 17.66 42.06
N VAL A 270 -20.23 16.50 42.02
CA VAL A 270 -18.98 16.27 42.73
C VAL A 270 -17.80 16.26 41.76
N GLU A 271 -16.86 17.17 41.97
CA GLU A 271 -15.68 17.32 41.13
C GLU A 271 -14.48 16.56 41.70
N HIS A 272 -13.51 16.23 40.83
CA HIS A 272 -12.23 15.68 41.26
C HIS A 272 -11.54 16.60 42.29
N LYS A 273 -10.94 16.00 43.33
CA LYS A 273 -10.38 16.64 44.52
C LYS A 273 -11.38 17.34 45.45
N SER A 274 -12.68 17.08 45.34
CA SER A 274 -13.63 17.54 46.35
C SER A 274 -13.34 16.90 47.72
N PRO A 275 -13.47 17.64 48.84
CA PRO A 275 -13.31 17.10 50.19
C PRO A 275 -14.34 16.01 50.52
N PHE A 276 -13.94 15.00 51.31
CA PHE A 276 -14.79 13.86 51.67
C PHE A 276 -16.17 14.24 52.21
N GLU A 277 -16.23 15.17 53.17
CA GLU A 277 -17.51 15.58 53.78
C GLU A 277 -18.42 16.31 52.78
N GLU A 278 -17.86 17.10 51.87
CA GLU A 278 -18.64 17.76 50.81
C GLU A 278 -19.22 16.74 49.83
N VAL A 279 -18.44 15.73 49.43
CA VAL A 279 -18.92 14.64 48.58
C VAL A 279 -20.02 13.84 49.28
N LYS A 280 -19.83 13.52 50.56
CA LYS A 280 -20.79 12.78 51.36
C LYS A 280 -22.11 13.53 51.50
N GLN A 281 -22.05 14.84 51.74
CA GLN A 281 -23.23 15.69 51.82
C GLN A 281 -23.94 15.82 50.47
N ALA A 282 -23.19 16.04 49.38
CA ALA A 282 -23.76 16.21 48.05
C ALA A 282 -24.46 14.95 47.52
N LEU A 283 -24.03 13.76 47.97
CA LEU A 283 -24.53 12.47 47.52
C LEU A 283 -25.27 11.67 48.60
N GLU A 284 -25.66 12.31 49.71
CA GLU A 284 -26.19 11.65 50.92
C GLU A 284 -27.31 10.63 50.61
N THR A 285 -28.23 10.97 49.70
CA THR A 285 -29.36 10.09 49.34
C THR A 285 -29.00 8.95 48.39
N GLN A 286 -27.80 8.95 47.80
CA GLN A 286 -27.32 7.96 46.84
C GLN A 286 -26.35 6.95 47.49
N ILE A 287 -25.67 7.35 48.57
CA ILE A 287 -24.69 6.51 49.25
C ILE A 287 -25.39 5.33 49.93
N THR A 288 -24.98 4.12 49.58
CA THR A 288 -25.49 2.88 50.17
C THR A 288 -24.57 2.31 51.25
N ALA A 289 -23.28 2.63 51.20
CA ALA A 289 -22.30 2.25 52.22
C ALA A 289 -21.07 3.15 52.23
N GLU A 290 -20.42 3.24 53.39
CA GLU A 290 -19.15 3.94 53.62
C GLU A 290 -18.15 2.95 54.23
N LYS A 291 -16.93 2.90 53.68
CA LYS A 291 -15.87 1.98 54.13
C LYS A 291 -14.51 2.67 54.07
N ASN A 292 -14.02 3.15 55.21
CA ASN A 292 -12.76 3.91 55.30
C ASN A 292 -12.78 5.05 54.27
N ASP A 293 -11.79 5.09 53.38
CA ASP A 293 -11.59 6.10 52.35
C ASP A 293 -12.40 5.82 51.06
N VAL A 294 -13.54 5.13 51.16
CA VAL A 294 -14.39 4.75 50.02
C VAL A 294 -15.87 4.96 50.33
N LEU A 295 -16.56 5.65 49.43
CA LEU A 295 -18.03 5.74 49.39
C LEU A 295 -18.59 4.83 48.29
N LEU A 296 -19.69 4.14 48.56
CA LEU A 296 -20.33 3.20 47.65
C LEU A 296 -21.75 3.66 47.32
N ILE A 297 -22.09 3.58 46.04
CA ILE A 297 -23.43 3.78 45.48
C ILE A 297 -23.79 2.50 44.73
N GLU A 298 -24.89 1.84 45.10
CA GLU A 298 -25.28 0.55 44.55
C GLU A 298 -26.73 0.57 44.04
N LYS A 299 -26.92 0.08 42.81
CA LYS A 299 -28.23 0.04 42.15
C LYS A 299 -28.21 -0.95 40.99
N ASP A 300 -29.29 -1.71 40.80
CA ASP A 300 -29.48 -2.61 39.65
C ASP A 300 -28.28 -3.54 39.36
N LYS A 301 -27.73 -4.17 40.42
CA LYS A 301 -26.53 -5.04 40.38
C LYS A 301 -25.24 -4.35 39.93
N GLN A 302 -25.22 -3.03 39.88
CA GLN A 302 -24.02 -2.22 39.63
C GLN A 302 -23.56 -1.57 40.93
N ARG A 303 -22.28 -1.23 40.97
CA ARG A 303 -21.64 -0.51 42.06
C ARG A 303 -20.77 0.58 41.46
N LEU A 304 -21.01 1.82 41.88
CA LEU A 304 -20.10 2.94 41.73
C LEU A 304 -19.36 3.13 43.06
N SER A 305 -18.05 2.99 43.03
CA SER A 305 -17.17 3.20 44.19
C SER A 305 -16.38 4.48 43.99
N LEU A 306 -16.43 5.37 44.97
CA LEU A 306 -15.69 6.64 45.00
C LEU A 306 -14.54 6.50 45.99
N GLN A 307 -13.31 6.66 45.53
CA GLN A 307 -12.10 6.51 46.33
C GLN A 307 -11.50 7.85 46.67
N PHE A 308 -10.96 7.93 47.88
CA PHE A 308 -10.32 9.12 48.39
C PHE A 308 -8.88 8.83 48.81
N GLU A 309 -8.00 9.80 48.62
CA GLU A 309 -6.61 9.74 49.07
C GLU A 309 -6.33 10.88 50.05
N THR A 310 -5.49 10.59 51.05
CA THR A 310 -5.06 11.60 52.02
C THR A 310 -4.04 12.54 51.37
N PHE A 311 -4.36 13.83 51.35
CA PHE A 311 -3.48 14.88 50.86
C PHE A 311 -2.99 15.75 52.03
N HIS A 312 -1.72 16.13 51.97
CA HIS A 312 -1.10 17.06 52.92
C HIS A 312 -0.76 18.37 52.17
N PRO A 313 -1.63 19.39 52.22
CA PRO A 313 -1.39 20.68 51.54
C PRO A 313 -0.03 21.31 51.90
N ASN A 314 0.41 21.12 53.14
CA ASN A 314 1.70 21.54 53.67
C ASN A 314 2.15 20.52 54.74
N SER A 315 3.45 20.46 55.04
CA SER A 315 3.99 19.56 56.08
C SER A 315 3.43 19.81 57.50
N ALA A 316 2.81 20.96 57.74
CA ALA A 316 2.22 21.36 59.02
C ALA A 316 0.67 21.42 59.01
N SER A 317 0.02 21.19 57.88
CA SER A 317 -1.45 21.21 57.79
C SER A 317 -2.03 19.86 58.18
N ASN A 318 -3.25 19.85 58.71
CA ASN A 318 -3.99 18.61 58.90
C ASN A 318 -4.17 17.90 57.54
N PRO A 319 -4.02 16.56 57.50
CA PRO A 319 -4.37 15.79 56.31
C PRO A 319 -5.83 16.03 55.92
N GLU A 320 -6.07 16.16 54.62
CA GLU A 320 -7.41 16.25 54.05
C GLU A 320 -7.66 15.06 53.14
N LEU A 321 -8.83 14.45 53.27
CA LEU A 321 -9.22 13.31 52.46
C LEU A 321 -9.95 13.81 51.21
N LEU A 322 -9.29 13.70 50.05
CA LEU A 322 -9.76 14.27 48.79
C LEU A 322 -10.20 13.18 47.82
N PHE A 323 -11.28 13.42 47.09
CA PHE A 323 -11.78 12.51 46.08
C PHE A 323 -10.81 12.42 44.89
N THR A 324 -10.34 11.22 44.54
CA THR A 324 -9.34 11.04 43.48
C THR A 324 -9.81 10.15 42.35
N ASN A 325 -10.56 9.09 42.65
CA ASN A 325 -10.87 8.08 41.65
C ASN A 325 -12.26 7.48 41.79
N PHE A 326 -12.78 6.96 40.68
CA PHE A 326 -14.01 6.18 40.68
C PHE A 326 -13.82 4.82 40.00
N ASN A 327 -14.72 3.89 40.34
CA ASN A 327 -14.86 2.60 39.69
C ASN A 327 -16.34 2.24 39.56
N LEU A 328 -16.81 2.04 38.33
CA LEU A 328 -18.15 1.56 37.99
C LEU A 328 -18.06 0.13 37.44
N ALA A 329 -18.68 -0.84 38.12
CA ALA A 329 -18.67 -2.25 37.72
C ALA A 329 -19.94 -2.99 38.16
N PHE A 330 -20.12 -4.24 37.70
CA PHE A 330 -21.13 -5.13 38.30
C PHE A 330 -20.73 -5.53 39.73
N MET A 331 -21.73 -5.66 40.62
CA MET A 331 -21.52 -6.08 42.01
C MET A 331 -20.97 -7.51 42.13
N GLU A 332 -21.31 -8.35 41.15
CA GLU A 332 -20.88 -9.75 41.04
C GLU A 332 -19.47 -9.88 40.43
N THR A 333 -18.91 -8.78 39.88
CA THR A 333 -17.51 -8.78 39.42
C THR A 333 -16.62 -9.08 40.61
N PRO A 334 -15.81 -10.16 40.59
CA PRO A 334 -14.88 -10.45 41.66
C PRO A 334 -14.00 -9.23 41.91
N LYS A 335 -13.56 -9.01 43.16
CA LYS A 335 -12.48 -8.05 43.41
C LYS A 335 -11.22 -8.58 42.73
N THR A 336 -11.05 -8.24 41.46
CA THR A 336 -9.88 -8.59 40.68
C THR A 336 -8.71 -7.87 41.33
N THR A 337 -7.69 -8.61 41.75
CA THR A 337 -6.51 -8.00 42.34
C THR A 337 -5.83 -7.12 41.29
N ASN A 338 -5.18 -6.03 41.72
CA ASN A 338 -4.34 -5.22 40.83
C ASN A 338 -3.24 -6.05 40.12
N GLN A 339 -2.96 -7.27 40.59
CA GLN A 339 -2.07 -8.23 39.92
C GLN A 339 -2.71 -8.88 38.69
N ALA A 340 -3.98 -9.25 38.76
CA ALA A 340 -4.70 -9.86 37.64
C ALA A 340 -4.99 -8.85 36.51
N LEU A 341 -5.12 -7.56 36.84
CA LEU A 341 -5.25 -6.46 35.87
C LEU A 341 -3.90 -5.92 35.36
N ALA A 342 -2.80 -6.66 35.53
CA ALA A 342 -1.51 -6.26 34.95
C ALA A 342 -1.50 -6.50 33.42
N PRO A 343 -0.68 -5.76 32.66
CA PRO A 343 -0.39 -6.10 31.27
C PRO A 343 0.15 -7.54 31.15
N ALA A 344 -0.24 -8.23 30.08
CA ALA A 344 0.27 -9.55 29.76
C ALA A 344 1.78 -9.48 29.46
N GLU A 345 2.54 -10.39 30.05
CA GLU A 345 3.98 -10.49 29.82
C GLU A 345 4.27 -11.42 28.63
N LEU A 346 5.32 -11.10 27.88
CA LEU A 346 5.81 -11.98 26.82
C LEU A 346 6.42 -13.24 27.44
N THR A 347 6.02 -14.39 26.92
CA THR A 347 6.65 -15.68 27.25
C THR A 347 8.08 -15.73 26.68
N GLN A 348 8.93 -16.61 27.23
CA GLN A 348 10.31 -16.76 26.74
C GLN A 348 10.41 -17.09 25.24
N PRO A 349 9.58 -17.99 24.66
CA PRO A 349 9.57 -18.22 23.21
C PRO A 349 9.21 -16.97 22.41
N GLN A 350 8.27 -16.15 22.90
CA GLN A 350 7.87 -14.90 22.24
C GLN A 350 8.99 -13.86 22.28
N LYS A 351 9.68 -13.72 23.42
CA LYS A 351 10.85 -12.86 23.54
C LYS A 351 11.96 -13.28 22.58
N GLN A 352 12.29 -14.58 22.55
CA GLN A 352 13.31 -15.09 21.64
C GLN A 352 12.95 -14.87 20.17
N TRP A 353 11.68 -15.10 19.81
CA TRP A 353 11.19 -14.82 18.47
C TRP A 353 11.36 -13.34 18.14
N LEU A 354 10.91 -12.44 19.03
CA LEU A 354 10.99 -10.99 18.85
C LEU A 354 12.44 -10.54 18.60
N TYR A 355 13.37 -10.91 19.47
CA TYR A 355 14.77 -10.51 19.35
C TYR A 355 15.43 -11.07 18.07
N ASN A 356 15.15 -12.32 17.71
CA ASN A 356 15.65 -12.90 16.46
C ASN A 356 15.10 -12.21 15.20
N HIS A 357 13.93 -11.58 15.27
CA HIS A 357 13.28 -10.93 14.13
C HIS A 357 13.57 -9.43 14.06
N LEU A 358 13.88 -8.80 15.20
CA LEU A 358 14.19 -7.38 15.28
C LEU A 358 15.68 -7.07 15.36
N ASN A 359 16.55 -8.08 15.43
CA ASN A 359 18.00 -7.87 15.42
C ASN A 359 18.43 -7.04 14.20
N ILE A 360 19.24 -6.00 14.44
CA ILE A 360 19.55 -4.97 13.44
C ILE A 360 20.26 -5.52 12.19
N GLU A 361 21.04 -6.59 12.31
CA GLU A 361 21.78 -7.21 11.20
C GLU A 361 20.89 -8.01 10.24
N ARG A 362 19.64 -8.31 10.63
CA ARG A 362 18.74 -9.15 9.85
C ARG A 362 18.23 -8.41 8.60
N LYS A 363 18.38 -9.01 7.42
CA LYS A 363 17.91 -8.41 6.15
C LYS A 363 16.39 -8.38 5.99
N ASN A 364 15.70 -9.42 6.46
CA ASN A 364 14.24 -9.55 6.29
C ASN A 364 13.53 -9.23 7.60
N ARG A 365 12.79 -8.12 7.62
CA ARG A 365 11.98 -7.68 8.77
C ARG A 365 10.64 -8.43 8.81
N PRO A 366 10.09 -8.66 10.02
CA PRO A 366 8.79 -9.31 10.14
C PRO A 366 7.68 -8.40 9.62
N THR A 367 6.62 -9.00 9.09
CA THR A 367 5.39 -8.26 8.80
C THR A 367 4.56 -8.05 10.07
N LEU A 368 3.56 -7.15 10.00
CA LEU A 368 2.65 -6.94 11.11
C LEU A 368 1.90 -8.23 11.46
N ASP A 369 1.39 -8.95 10.46
CA ASP A 369 0.68 -10.21 10.66
C ASP A 369 1.57 -11.27 11.32
N GLU A 370 2.85 -11.34 10.96
CA GLU A 370 3.81 -12.25 11.61
C GLU A 370 4.03 -11.89 13.09
N VAL A 371 4.12 -10.61 13.41
CA VAL A 371 4.25 -10.15 14.81
C VAL A 371 2.99 -10.49 15.61
N ILE A 372 1.79 -10.22 15.08
CA ILE A 372 0.53 -10.52 15.76
C ILE A 372 0.37 -12.03 15.96
N ALA A 373 0.74 -12.85 14.96
CA ALA A 373 0.68 -14.30 15.08
C ALA A 373 1.65 -14.84 16.14
N ALA A 374 2.87 -14.30 16.21
CA ALA A 374 3.86 -14.70 17.21
C ALA A 374 3.52 -14.18 18.61
N ILE A 375 2.93 -12.98 18.70
CA ILE A 375 2.62 -12.27 19.95
C ILE A 375 1.14 -11.86 19.94
N PRO A 376 0.19 -12.79 20.16
CA PRO A 376 -1.24 -12.46 20.14
C PRO A 376 -1.67 -11.48 21.23
N SER A 377 -0.86 -11.32 22.28
CA SER A 377 -1.07 -10.41 23.40
C SER A 377 -0.34 -9.06 23.23
N ILE A 378 0.09 -8.72 22.01
CA ILE A 378 0.76 -7.44 21.75
C ILE A 378 -0.22 -6.29 22.00
N ASN A 379 0.27 -5.25 22.68
CA ASN A 379 -0.55 -4.07 23.00
C ASN A 379 -0.47 -3.06 21.87
N LYS A 380 -1.42 -2.12 21.83
CA LYS A 380 -1.57 -1.18 20.71
C LYS A 380 -1.79 0.23 21.21
N LEU A 381 -0.92 1.15 20.83
CA LEU A 381 -1.10 2.59 20.98
C LEU A 381 -1.67 3.15 19.68
N ASN A 382 -2.93 3.55 19.71
CA ASN A 382 -3.64 4.04 18.51
C ASN A 382 -3.47 5.55 18.31
N ILE A 383 -3.30 6.31 19.39
CA ILE A 383 -3.26 7.78 19.36
C ILE A 383 -2.01 8.23 20.15
N SER A 384 -0.92 8.49 19.42
CA SER A 384 0.35 8.99 19.95
C SER A 384 0.55 10.47 19.65
N ASN A 385 1.53 11.12 20.29
CA ASN A 385 1.81 12.56 20.09
C ASN A 385 2.12 12.96 18.63
N HIS A 386 2.44 11.98 17.77
CA HIS A 386 2.75 12.21 16.34
C HIS A 386 1.68 11.64 15.41
N ASP A 387 0.49 11.33 15.92
CA ASP A 387 -0.62 10.69 15.19
C ASP A 387 -0.26 9.34 14.54
N GLU A 388 0.83 8.72 14.99
CA GLU A 388 1.30 7.42 14.55
C GLU A 388 0.71 6.31 15.43
N GLN A 389 0.42 5.17 14.81
CA GLN A 389 0.03 3.96 15.52
C GLN A 389 1.28 3.14 15.86
N TRP A 390 1.38 2.69 17.10
CA TRP A 390 2.50 1.88 17.59
C TRP A 390 2.01 0.57 18.20
N TRP A 391 2.76 -0.50 17.95
CA TRP A 391 2.56 -1.79 18.60
C TRP A 391 3.59 -1.96 19.71
N LEU A 392 3.14 -2.25 20.93
CA LEU A 392 3.99 -2.28 22.12
C LEU A 392 4.32 -3.74 22.44
N ALA A 393 5.51 -4.16 22.02
CA ALA A 393 6.00 -5.52 22.12
C ALA A 393 6.77 -5.71 23.44
N GLY A 394 6.04 -6.01 24.51
CA GLY A 394 6.62 -6.05 25.84
C GLY A 394 6.79 -4.65 26.42
N ASN A 395 7.77 -4.46 27.30
CA ASN A 395 7.84 -3.28 28.15
C ASN A 395 8.73 -2.14 27.60
N PHE A 396 9.63 -2.45 26.68
CA PHE A 396 10.63 -1.48 26.19
C PHE A 396 10.59 -1.30 24.67
N ILE A 397 9.96 -2.21 23.92
CA ILE A 397 9.99 -2.19 22.44
C ILE A 397 8.66 -1.68 21.89
N GLN A 398 8.75 -0.73 20.97
CA GLN A 398 7.64 -0.16 20.23
C GLN A 398 7.92 -0.36 18.73
N LEU A 399 6.90 -0.75 17.97
CA LEU A 399 7.01 -1.06 16.55
C LEU A 399 6.02 -0.22 15.74
N HIS A 400 6.52 0.50 14.74
CA HIS A 400 5.71 1.23 13.79
C HIS A 400 5.68 0.51 12.44
N PHE A 401 4.47 0.30 11.91
CA PHE A 401 4.25 -0.35 10.63
C PHE A 401 3.48 0.57 9.69
N SER A 402 3.93 0.65 8.44
CA SER A 402 3.09 1.09 7.33
C SER A 402 2.48 -0.15 6.69
N GLU A 403 1.18 -0.35 6.93
CA GLU A 403 0.45 -1.56 6.56
C GLU A 403 1.12 -2.81 7.16
N GLN A 404 1.84 -3.58 6.34
CA GLN A 404 2.51 -4.82 6.73
C GLN A 404 4.04 -4.66 6.86
N ARG A 405 4.60 -3.49 6.55
CA ARG A 405 6.05 -3.29 6.55
C ARG A 405 6.48 -2.59 7.83
N LEU A 406 7.40 -3.20 8.58
CA LEU A 406 8.05 -2.57 9.72
C LEU A 406 8.87 -1.38 9.22
N GLN A 407 8.55 -0.18 9.71
CA GLN A 407 9.24 1.06 9.35
C GLN A 407 10.09 1.58 10.48
N LYS A 408 9.63 1.47 11.74
CA LYS A 408 10.40 1.95 12.87
C LYS A 408 10.40 0.98 14.04
N ILE A 409 11.52 0.91 14.74
CA ILE A 409 11.63 0.30 16.06
C ILE A 409 12.07 1.39 17.02
N LYS A 410 11.38 1.53 18.13
CA LYS A 410 11.79 2.38 19.24
C LYS A 410 12.00 1.54 20.49
N VAL A 411 13.14 1.70 21.14
CA VAL A 411 13.49 1.06 22.41
C VAL A 411 13.73 2.15 23.44
N SER A 412 13.01 2.12 24.55
CA SER A 412 12.98 3.25 25.49
C SER A 412 12.79 2.78 26.93
N GLU A 413 12.61 3.71 27.86
CA GLU A 413 12.15 3.41 29.22
C GLU A 413 10.90 2.51 29.26
N SER A 414 10.71 1.88 30.44
CA SER A 414 9.56 1.01 30.74
C SER A 414 8.25 1.70 30.42
N ILE A 415 7.44 1.13 29.53
CA ILE A 415 6.11 1.64 29.15
C ILE A 415 5.08 1.36 30.26
N PHE A 416 5.19 0.21 30.91
CA PHE A 416 4.28 -0.22 31.96
C PHE A 416 4.84 0.09 33.35
N ALA A 417 3.96 0.35 34.32
CA ALA A 417 4.35 0.82 35.67
C ALA A 417 5.05 -0.26 36.50
N ARG A 418 4.86 -1.54 36.18
CA ARG A 418 5.55 -2.65 36.84
C ARG A 418 6.79 -3.01 36.05
N GLN A 419 7.94 -2.90 36.71
CA GLN A 419 9.23 -3.31 36.15
C GLN A 419 9.19 -4.82 35.88
N SER A 420 9.39 -5.19 34.62
CA SER A 420 9.78 -6.56 34.26
C SER A 420 11.12 -6.91 34.89
N GLU A 421 11.41 -8.21 35.05
CA GLU A 421 12.76 -8.69 35.43
C GLU A 421 13.87 -8.27 34.43
N GLU A 422 13.48 -7.83 33.24
CA GLU A 422 14.36 -7.40 32.16
C GLU A 422 14.56 -5.88 32.21
N SER A 423 15.81 -5.42 32.04
CA SER A 423 16.16 -4.00 31.93
C SER A 423 16.21 -3.56 30.46
N LEU A 424 16.09 -2.24 30.24
CA LEU A 424 16.29 -1.60 28.93
C LEU A 424 17.59 -2.08 28.27
N LEU A 425 18.71 -1.99 28.97
CA LEU A 425 20.03 -2.37 28.43
C LEU A 425 20.11 -3.84 27.99
N ASN A 426 19.45 -4.74 28.71
CA ASN A 426 19.39 -6.15 28.31
C ASN A 426 18.56 -6.32 27.02
N THR A 427 17.50 -5.53 26.85
CA THR A 427 16.74 -5.49 25.59
C THR A 427 17.60 -4.94 24.45
N VAL A 428 18.36 -3.86 24.67
CA VAL A 428 19.29 -3.29 23.68
C VAL A 428 20.30 -4.34 23.20
N GLU A 429 20.98 -5.01 24.14
CA GLU A 429 21.97 -6.05 23.83
C GLU A 429 21.37 -7.20 23.01
N LYS A 430 20.16 -7.66 23.35
CA LYS A 430 19.49 -8.75 22.62
C LYS A 430 19.04 -8.37 21.21
N LEU A 431 18.88 -7.08 20.93
CA LEU A 431 18.65 -6.58 19.58
C LEU A 431 19.95 -6.49 18.75
N GLY A 432 21.09 -6.86 19.35
CA GLY A 432 22.40 -6.83 18.70
C GLY A 432 23.00 -5.43 18.68
N LEU A 433 22.69 -4.60 19.68
CA LEU A 433 23.22 -3.25 19.79
C LEU A 433 24.06 -3.10 21.07
N PRO A 434 25.14 -2.30 21.02
CA PRO A 434 25.88 -1.88 22.21
C PRO A 434 25.02 -1.14 23.24
N LYS A 435 25.35 -1.33 24.52
CA LYS A 435 24.61 -0.76 25.67
C LYS A 435 25.10 0.63 26.09
N ASP A 436 26.29 1.01 25.64
CA ASP A 436 27.00 2.23 26.03
C ASP A 436 27.57 2.94 24.81
N LYS A 437 27.78 4.25 24.96
CA LYS A 437 28.21 5.14 23.89
C LYS A 437 29.56 4.74 23.30
N GLN A 438 30.56 4.46 24.13
CA GLN A 438 31.90 4.08 23.68
C GLN A 438 31.88 2.81 22.82
N SER A 439 31.15 1.78 23.26
CA SER A 439 31.03 0.54 22.50
C SER A 439 30.29 0.74 21.18
N LEU A 440 29.27 1.62 21.15
CA LEU A 440 28.58 1.99 19.91
C LEU A 440 29.50 2.70 18.92
N LEU A 441 30.26 3.70 19.36
CA LEU A 441 31.24 4.41 18.51
C LEU A 441 32.38 3.50 18.04
N HIS A 442 32.75 2.49 18.83
CA HIS A 442 33.76 1.51 18.45
C HIS A 442 33.27 0.56 17.36
N GLU A 443 32.03 0.07 17.47
CA GLU A 443 31.42 -0.83 16.49
C GLU A 443 31.09 -0.10 15.18
N TYR A 444 30.62 1.13 15.28
CA TYR A 444 30.22 1.98 14.15
C TYR A 444 31.22 3.14 14.00
N GLY A 445 32.41 2.85 13.44
CA GLY A 445 33.50 3.83 13.34
C GLY A 445 33.25 5.06 12.45
N ASP A 446 32.12 5.09 11.74
CA ASP A 446 31.61 6.20 10.93
C ASP A 446 30.37 6.88 11.55
N ALA A 447 30.00 6.52 12.78
CA ALA A 447 28.92 7.16 13.52
C ALA A 447 29.23 8.63 13.81
N ILE A 448 28.18 9.45 13.90
CA ILE A 448 28.26 10.87 14.23
C ILE A 448 27.94 11.03 15.72
N ASP A 449 28.92 11.48 16.50
CA ASP A 449 28.75 11.81 17.91
C ASP A 449 28.20 13.25 18.07
N ASN A 450 27.00 13.35 18.64
CA ASN A 450 26.27 14.58 18.89
C ASN A 450 26.07 14.81 20.40
N PHE A 451 27.11 14.57 21.21
CA PHE A 451 27.11 14.71 22.67
C PHE A 451 26.27 13.64 23.38
N ASP A 452 25.00 13.91 23.67
CA ASP A 452 24.10 12.98 24.34
C ASP A 452 23.40 12.04 23.35
N SER A 453 23.72 12.14 22.05
CA SER A 453 23.24 11.22 21.03
C SER A 453 24.32 10.78 20.04
N VAL A 454 24.09 9.64 19.40
CA VAL A 454 24.92 9.09 18.32
C VAL A 454 24.01 8.71 17.15
N ASP A 455 24.33 9.23 15.98
CA ASP A 455 23.63 8.96 14.72
C ASP A 455 24.44 8.01 13.83
N ILE A 456 23.78 6.99 13.30
CA ILE A 456 24.35 6.01 12.38
C ILE A 456 23.46 5.90 11.14
N GLU A 457 24.05 6.14 9.97
CA GLU A 457 23.36 6.02 8.68
C GLU A 457 23.89 4.81 7.91
N ARG A 458 22.98 3.98 7.38
CA ARG A 458 23.28 2.78 6.59
C ARG A 458 22.37 2.73 5.37
N ASP A 459 22.75 1.91 4.39
CA ASP A 459 21.99 1.73 3.14
C ASP A 459 20.52 1.33 3.36
N THR A 460 20.21 0.69 4.49
CA THR A 460 18.88 0.12 4.76
C THR A 460 18.22 0.64 6.05
N PHE A 461 18.90 1.48 6.82
CA PHE A 461 18.35 2.06 8.05
C PHE A 461 19.13 3.28 8.54
N THR A 462 18.49 4.09 9.38
CA THR A 462 19.16 5.00 10.31
C THR A 462 18.93 4.54 11.75
N LEU A 463 19.91 4.76 12.61
CA LEU A 463 19.83 4.51 14.03
C LEU A 463 20.23 5.79 14.77
N LEU A 464 19.33 6.27 15.63
CA LEU A 464 19.59 7.34 16.61
C LEU A 464 19.61 6.70 18.00
N ALA A 465 20.77 6.74 18.66
CA ALA A 465 20.93 6.34 20.05
C ALA A 465 21.05 7.58 20.93
N THR A 466 20.24 7.67 21.99
CA THR A 466 20.29 8.74 22.99
C THR A 466 20.74 8.17 24.32
N PHE A 467 21.62 8.89 25.02
CA PHE A 467 22.25 8.49 26.26
C PHE A 467 21.85 9.40 27.42
N ASP A 468 22.07 8.95 28.66
CA ASP A 468 21.72 9.70 29.87
C ASP A 468 22.65 10.90 30.16
N SER A 469 23.78 10.99 29.46
CA SER A 469 24.78 12.06 29.55
C SER A 469 25.66 12.09 28.29
N ASP A 470 26.59 13.06 28.22
CA ASP A 470 27.58 13.17 27.15
C ASP A 470 28.87 12.37 27.40
N GLU A 471 28.96 11.66 28.53
CA GLU A 471 30.10 10.84 28.92
C GLU A 471 30.28 9.62 27.98
N GLU A 472 31.52 9.18 27.76
CA GLU A 472 31.80 8.02 26.90
C GLU A 472 31.18 6.71 27.44
N THR A 473 31.02 6.61 28.75
CA THR A 473 30.42 5.45 29.43
C THR A 473 28.92 5.59 29.66
N ALA A 474 28.29 6.63 29.11
CA ALA A 474 26.87 6.88 29.26
C ALA A 474 26.04 5.69 28.75
N GLU A 475 25.03 5.31 29.53
CA GLU A 475 24.17 4.17 29.22
C GLU A 475 23.06 4.60 28.26
N THR A 476 22.67 3.70 27.36
CA THR A 476 21.61 3.98 26.41
C THR A 476 20.27 4.21 27.12
N PHE A 477 19.69 5.38 26.89
CA PHE A 477 18.39 5.80 27.41
C PHE A 477 17.25 5.54 26.41
N GLU A 478 17.51 5.76 25.13
CA GLU A 478 16.54 5.56 24.05
C GLU A 478 17.24 5.21 22.73
N LEU A 479 16.61 4.38 21.92
CA LEU A 479 17.06 4.04 20.56
C LEU A 479 15.88 4.13 19.61
N GLU A 480 16.10 4.75 18.46
CA GLU A 480 15.16 4.77 17.35
C GLU A 480 15.85 4.26 16.09
N ILE A 481 15.24 3.28 15.43
CA ILE A 481 15.70 2.71 14.16
C ILE A 481 14.63 2.97 13.12
N ASP A 482 14.96 3.71 12.05
CA ASP A 482 14.10 3.90 10.89
C ASP A 482 14.61 3.06 9.71
N TYR A 483 13.71 2.34 9.03
CA TYR A 483 14.01 1.50 7.87
C TYR A 483 13.51 2.14 6.56
N TYR A 484 14.25 1.95 5.48
CA TYR A 484 13.94 2.48 4.13
C TYR A 484 13.46 1.40 3.14
#